data_AF-A0A7J6IZU5-F1
#
_entry.id   AF-A0A7J6IZU5-F1
#
_cell.length_a   1.000
_cell.length_b   1.000
_cell.length_c   1.000
_cell.angle_alpha   90.00
_cell.angle_beta   90.00
_cell.angle_gamma   90.00
#
_symmetry.space_group_name_H-M   'P 1'
#
loop_
_entity.id
_entity.type
_entity.pdbx_description
1 polymer ?
#
loop_
_entity_poly.entity_id
_entity_poly.type
_entity_poly.pdbx_seq_one_letter_code
_entity_poly.pdbx_strand_id
1 'polypeptide(L)'
;MADHLPRRRIVLSNLPLEPSGSATQTEPAVEVLTEQLQTEEMFGGLLRRTPVGTVSAVPTNLDGSGLPKIEAAPGSGVVFPGGLNVYFLDLAPGCTTPMHRTPSVDYVVVNKGTPTLIEMVEKTPYVLLRTRRPWFSRGSLAGSRSVFRG
;
A
#
# COMPACT_ATOMS: atom_id res chain seq x y z
N MET A 1 16.32 11.87 -10.34
CA MET A 1 15.58 10.76 -9.67
C MET A 1 15.73 9.53 -10.54
N ALA A 2 16.04 8.37 -9.97
CA ALA A 2 16.20 7.16 -10.77
C ALA A 2 14.90 6.82 -11.51
N ASP A 3 15.02 6.35 -12.76
CA ASP A 3 13.90 5.84 -13.55
C ASP A 3 13.14 4.80 -12.73
N HIS A 4 11.90 5.12 -12.38
CA HIS A 4 11.00 4.13 -11.79
C HIS A 4 10.45 3.26 -12.91
N LEU A 5 10.54 1.94 -12.74
CA LEU A 5 9.80 1.02 -13.60
C LEU A 5 8.30 1.25 -13.34
N PRO A 6 7.47 1.25 -14.39
CA PRO A 6 6.02 1.35 -14.23
C PRO A 6 5.54 0.23 -13.30
N ARG A 7 4.80 0.61 -12.26
CA ARG A 7 4.23 -0.33 -11.30
C ARG A 7 3.02 -1.01 -11.91
N ARG A 8 2.89 -2.30 -11.65
CA ARG A 8 1.85 -3.15 -12.23
C ARG A 8 1.06 -3.84 -11.14
N ARG A 9 -0.25 -3.90 -11.31
CA ARG A 9 -1.18 -4.67 -10.50
C ARG A 9 -1.74 -5.82 -11.33
N ILE A 10 -1.86 -6.99 -10.71
CA ILE A 10 -2.57 -8.14 -11.27
C ILE A 10 -3.77 -8.40 -10.35
N VAL A 11 -4.95 -8.54 -10.94
CA VAL A 11 -6.21 -8.80 -10.24
C VAL A 11 -6.75 -10.13 -10.72
N LEU A 12 -7.25 -10.93 -9.78
CA LEU A 12 -7.85 -12.23 -10.02
C LEU A 12 -9.28 -12.22 -9.47
N SER A 13 -10.22 -12.78 -10.23
CA SER A 13 -11.64 -12.89 -9.88
C SER A 13 -12.19 -14.22 -10.37
N ASN A 14 -13.11 -14.82 -9.60
CA ASN A 14 -13.83 -16.02 -10.03
C ASN A 14 -14.99 -15.60 -10.93
N LEU A 15 -15.09 -16.20 -12.11
CA LEU A 15 -16.23 -16.03 -13.00
C LEU A 15 -17.45 -16.83 -12.50
N PRO A 16 -18.68 -16.45 -12.87
CA PRO A 16 -19.87 -17.21 -12.51
C PRO A 16 -19.77 -18.67 -12.96
N LEU A 17 -20.27 -19.60 -12.13
CA LEU A 17 -20.44 -20.98 -12.55
C LEU A 17 -21.49 -21.07 -13.66
N GLU A 18 -21.19 -21.83 -14.70
CA GLU A 18 -22.17 -22.13 -15.74
C GLU A 18 -23.40 -22.82 -15.12
N PRO A 19 -24.62 -22.50 -15.57
CA PRO A 19 -25.83 -23.10 -15.03
C PRO A 19 -25.80 -24.62 -15.17
N SER A 20 -26.34 -25.30 -14.16
CA SER A 20 -26.38 -26.75 -13.96
C SER A 20 -27.07 -27.47 -15.13
N GLY A 21 -26.31 -27.73 -16.19
CA GLY A 21 -26.72 -28.44 -17.40
C GLY A 21 -25.54 -28.92 -18.26
N SER A 22 -24.34 -28.35 -18.04
CA SER A 22 -23.07 -28.82 -18.60
C SER A 22 -22.26 -29.51 -17.49
N ALA A 23 -22.38 -30.83 -17.37
CA ALA A 23 -21.84 -31.62 -16.27
C ALA A 23 -20.30 -31.83 -16.30
N THR A 24 -19.51 -30.80 -16.61
CA THR A 24 -18.04 -30.95 -16.76
C THR A 24 -17.18 -29.93 -16.03
N GLN A 25 -17.73 -28.86 -15.44
CA GLN A 25 -16.95 -27.91 -14.61
C GLN A 25 -17.61 -27.65 -13.26
N THR A 26 -16.99 -28.17 -12.20
CA THR A 26 -17.38 -27.92 -10.81
C THR A 26 -16.69 -26.65 -10.24
N GLU A 27 -15.64 -26.17 -10.91
CA GLU A 27 -14.86 -25.00 -10.50
C GLU A 27 -15.09 -23.81 -11.44
N PRO A 28 -15.18 -22.57 -10.91
CA PRO A 28 -15.32 -21.39 -11.74
C PRO A 28 -14.03 -21.12 -12.53
N ALA A 29 -14.17 -20.64 -13.76
CA ALA A 29 -13.04 -20.07 -14.50
C ALA A 29 -12.53 -18.81 -13.78
N VAL A 30 -11.24 -18.48 -13.98
CA VAL A 30 -10.60 -17.33 -13.35
C VAL A 30 -10.32 -16.25 -14.37
N GLU A 31 -10.77 -15.03 -14.09
CA GLU A 31 -10.39 -13.84 -14.83
C GLU A 31 -9.06 -13.30 -14.30
N VAL A 32 -8.16 -12.92 -15.21
CA VAL A 32 -6.85 -12.33 -14.87
C VAL A 32 -6.72 -10.99 -15.55
N LEU A 33 -6.76 -9.91 -14.77
CA LEU A 33 -6.62 -8.56 -15.27
C LEU A 33 -5.28 -7.96 -14.84
N THR A 34 -4.71 -7.15 -15.72
CA THR A 34 -3.43 -6.46 -15.49
C THR A 34 -3.62 -4.98 -15.72
N GLU A 35 -3.07 -4.17 -14.81
CA GLU A 35 -3.17 -2.71 -14.87
C GLU A 35 -1.81 -2.08 -14.57
N GLN A 36 -1.47 -1.01 -15.29
CA GLN A 36 -0.37 -0.14 -14.93
C GLN A 36 -0.86 0.93 -13.96
N LEU A 37 -0.21 1.03 -12.80
CA LEU A 37 -0.61 1.95 -11.74
C LEU A 37 0.02 3.32 -11.94
N GLN A 38 -0.78 4.36 -11.70
CA GLN A 38 -0.32 5.74 -11.77
C GLN A 38 0.37 6.16 -10.48
N THR A 39 1.46 6.91 -10.61
CA THR A 39 2.24 7.42 -9.49
C THR A 39 1.99 8.92 -9.33
N GLU A 40 1.63 9.32 -8.13
CA GLU A 40 1.38 10.69 -7.73
C GLU A 40 2.61 11.25 -7.02
N GLU A 41 3.01 12.48 -7.37
CA GLU A 41 3.99 13.22 -6.60
C GLU A 41 3.32 13.93 -5.43
N MET A 42 3.97 13.89 -4.27
CA MET A 42 3.48 14.50 -3.05
C MET A 42 4.54 15.41 -2.44
N PHE A 43 4.09 16.44 -1.72
CA PHE A 43 4.96 17.41 -1.03
C PHE A 43 6.06 18.00 -1.93
N GLY A 44 5.70 18.41 -3.14
CA GLY A 44 6.64 19.01 -4.10
C GLY A 44 7.72 18.04 -4.61
N GLY A 45 7.41 16.74 -4.68
CA GLY A 45 8.30 15.71 -5.23
C GLY A 45 9.21 15.03 -4.21
N LEU A 46 9.11 15.39 -2.92
CA LEU A 46 9.87 14.74 -1.83
C LEU A 46 9.50 13.26 -1.65
N LEU A 47 8.25 12.93 -1.96
CA LEU A 47 7.75 11.58 -1.94
C LEU A 47 6.82 11.33 -3.12
N ARG A 48 6.77 10.06 -3.52
CA ARG A 48 5.83 9.59 -4.54
C ARG A 48 4.99 8.47 -3.98
N ARG A 49 3.72 8.46 -4.32
CA ARG A 49 2.77 7.43 -3.91
C ARG A 49 2.15 6.78 -5.14
N THR A 50 2.08 5.46 -5.14
CA THR A 50 1.37 4.71 -6.18
C THR A 50 0.27 3.91 -5.52
N PRO A 51 -1.00 4.35 -5.60
CA PRO A 51 -2.13 3.60 -5.08
C PRO A 51 -2.21 2.21 -5.72
N VAL A 52 -2.39 1.17 -4.90
CA VAL A 52 -2.57 -0.22 -5.36
C VAL A 52 -4.00 -0.65 -5.18
N GLY A 53 -4.71 -0.23 -4.13
CA GLY A 53 -6.11 -0.60 -3.94
C GLY A 53 -6.66 -0.15 -2.61
N THR A 54 -7.98 -0.02 -2.55
CA THR A 54 -8.73 0.29 -1.34
C THR A 54 -9.92 -0.63 -1.22
N VAL A 55 -10.27 -0.99 0.01
CA VAL A 55 -11.58 -1.58 0.34
C VAL A 55 -12.19 -0.79 1.48
N SER A 56 -13.51 -0.61 1.44
CA SER A 56 -14.24 0.25 2.38
C SER A 56 -14.58 -0.40 3.71
N ALA A 57 -14.46 -1.73 3.79
CA ALA A 57 -14.76 -2.50 4.99
C ALA A 57 -13.81 -3.68 5.14
N VAL A 58 -13.46 -4.00 6.39
CA VAL A 58 -12.79 -5.25 6.77
C VAL A 58 -13.64 -5.95 7.85
N PRO A 59 -14.12 -7.19 7.61
CA PRO A 59 -13.92 -8.01 6.41
C PRO A 59 -14.58 -7.42 5.15
N THR A 60 -13.99 -7.70 3.98
CA THR A 60 -14.49 -7.23 2.67
C THR A 60 -15.26 -8.34 1.95
N ASN A 61 -16.15 -7.95 1.02
CA ASN A 61 -16.67 -8.85 -0.01
C ASN A 61 -15.82 -8.67 -1.28
N LEU A 62 -15.45 -9.78 -1.94
CA LEU A 62 -14.70 -9.81 -3.20
C LEU A 62 -15.54 -10.38 -4.36
N ASP A 63 -16.85 -10.51 -4.19
CA ASP A 63 -17.77 -10.88 -5.26
C ASP A 63 -17.70 -9.87 -6.42
N GLY A 64 -17.74 -10.40 -7.64
CA GLY A 64 -17.69 -9.61 -8.87
C GLY A 64 -16.44 -9.88 -9.70
N SER A 65 -16.35 -9.14 -10.81
CA SER A 65 -15.26 -9.21 -11.78
C SER A 65 -14.80 -7.80 -12.16
N GLY A 66 -13.72 -7.69 -12.92
CA GLY A 66 -13.17 -6.40 -13.32
C GLY A 66 -12.11 -5.84 -12.37
N LEU A 67 -11.57 -4.68 -12.74
CA LEU A 67 -10.59 -3.97 -11.93
C LEU A 67 -11.29 -3.28 -10.75
N PRO A 68 -10.80 -3.44 -9.50
CA PRO A 68 -11.39 -2.76 -8.36
C PRO A 68 -11.10 -1.27 -8.46
N LYS A 69 -12.15 -0.48 -8.19
CA LYS A 69 -12.04 0.97 -8.11
C LYS A 69 -11.14 1.35 -6.95
N ILE A 70 -10.11 2.14 -7.25
CA ILE A 70 -9.25 2.74 -6.24
C ILE A 70 -9.94 4.03 -5.79
N GLU A 71 -10.39 4.06 -4.54
CA GLU A 71 -10.98 5.24 -3.94
C GLU A 71 -9.89 6.04 -3.23
N ALA A 72 -10.00 7.37 -3.30
CA ALA A 72 -9.07 8.21 -2.57
C ALA A 72 -9.34 8.06 -1.07
N ALA A 73 -8.37 7.55 -0.33
CA ALA A 73 -8.43 7.57 1.13
C ALA A 73 -8.58 9.03 1.62
N PRO A 74 -9.45 9.30 2.60
CA PRO A 74 -9.72 10.66 3.04
C PRO A 74 -8.49 11.32 3.71
N GLY A 75 -8.49 12.65 3.75
CA GLY A 75 -7.48 13.44 4.45
C GLY A 75 -6.08 13.27 3.85
N SER A 76 -5.11 12.83 4.67
CA SER A 76 -3.73 12.58 4.22
C SER A 76 -3.59 11.39 3.26
N GLY A 77 -4.67 10.64 3.06
CA GLY A 77 -4.71 9.47 2.19
C GLY A 77 -3.87 8.30 2.69
N VAL A 78 -3.62 8.24 4.00
CA VAL A 78 -2.94 7.12 4.68
C VAL A 78 -3.97 6.12 5.19
N VAL A 79 -4.99 6.59 5.90
CA VAL A 79 -6.00 5.74 6.54
C VAL A 79 -7.27 5.72 5.70
N PHE A 80 -7.78 4.51 5.43
CA PHE A 80 -9.15 4.31 4.94
C PHE A 80 -10.00 3.82 6.12
N PRO A 81 -10.89 4.67 6.68
CA PRO A 81 -11.64 4.31 7.89
C PRO A 81 -12.48 3.04 7.71
N GLY A 82 -12.37 2.10 8.64
CA GLY A 82 -13.08 0.81 8.60
C GLY A 82 -12.59 -0.18 7.53
N GLY A 83 -11.67 0.26 6.66
CA GLY A 83 -11.24 -0.44 5.47
C GLY A 83 -9.74 -0.72 5.43
N LEU A 84 -9.22 -0.89 4.22
CA LEU A 84 -7.81 -1.10 3.95
C LEU A 84 -7.37 -0.16 2.82
N ASN A 85 -6.16 0.36 2.94
CA ASN A 85 -5.49 1.15 1.92
C ASN A 85 -4.13 0.54 1.62
N VAL A 86 -3.90 0.17 0.36
CA VAL A 86 -2.63 -0.41 -0.09
C VAL A 86 -2.03 0.52 -1.13
N TYR A 87 -0.79 0.92 -0.92
CA TYR A 87 -0.06 1.77 -1.84
C TYR A 87 1.45 1.52 -1.70
N PHE A 88 2.19 1.83 -2.76
CA PHE A 88 3.62 2.00 -2.65
C PHE A 88 3.96 3.43 -2.24
N LEU A 89 5.00 3.58 -1.44
CA LEU A 89 5.55 4.87 -1.04
C LEU A 89 7.04 4.93 -1.36
N ASP A 90 7.44 5.85 -2.24
CA ASP A 90 8.84 6.13 -2.52
C ASP A 90 9.28 7.38 -1.78
N LEU A 91 10.39 7.26 -1.05
CA LEU A 91 11.02 8.36 -0.34
C LEU A 91 12.40 8.61 -0.94
N ALA A 92 12.63 9.83 -1.42
CA ALA A 92 13.92 10.21 -1.97
C ALA A 92 15.03 10.08 -0.89
N PRO A 93 16.27 9.74 -1.27
CA PRO A 93 17.39 9.67 -0.34
C PRO A 93 17.54 10.95 0.50
N GLY A 94 17.76 10.79 1.81
CA GLY A 94 17.93 11.90 2.75
C GLY A 94 16.62 12.57 3.19
N CYS A 95 15.50 12.31 2.51
CA CYS A 95 14.21 12.88 2.85
C CYS A 95 13.58 12.17 4.05
N THR A 96 12.73 12.90 4.77
CA THR A 96 11.98 12.43 5.93
C THR A 96 10.50 12.73 5.71
N THR A 97 9.62 11.79 6.03
CA THR A 97 8.18 12.06 6.05
C THR A 97 7.80 12.87 7.30
N PRO A 98 6.77 13.73 7.26
CA PRO A 98 6.25 14.36 8.47
C PRO A 98 5.92 13.31 9.53
N MET A 99 6.25 13.63 10.79
CA MET A 99 5.86 12.79 11.92
C MET A 99 4.35 12.89 12.11
N HIS A 100 3.66 11.76 12.13
CA HIS A 100 2.21 11.72 12.25
C HIS A 100 1.73 10.46 12.96
N ARG A 101 0.50 10.50 13.47
CA ARG A 101 -0.17 9.37 14.11
C ARG A 101 -1.43 9.04 13.33
N THR A 102 -1.65 7.76 13.09
CA THR A 102 -2.85 7.22 12.43
C THR A 102 -3.64 6.35 13.40
N PRO A 103 -4.98 6.33 13.31
CA PRO A 103 -5.80 5.30 13.96
C PRO A 103 -5.85 4.03 13.11
N SER A 104 -4.70 3.47 12.73
CA SER A 104 -4.57 2.27 11.89
C SER A 104 -3.47 1.33 12.41
N VAL A 105 -3.47 0.09 11.90
CA VAL A 105 -2.31 -0.79 11.94
C VAL A 105 -1.74 -0.85 10.54
N ASP A 106 -0.48 -0.43 10.39
CA ASP A 106 0.17 -0.32 9.09
C ASP A 106 1.19 -1.45 8.94
N TYR A 107 1.11 -2.20 7.84
CA TYR A 107 2.09 -3.23 7.48
C TYR A 107 3.04 -2.64 6.44
N VAL A 108 4.31 -2.46 6.81
CA VAL A 108 5.30 -1.84 5.94
C VAL A 108 6.26 -2.90 5.43
N VAL A 109 6.34 -3.01 4.10
CA VAL A 109 7.29 -3.88 3.41
C VAL A 109 8.28 -3.02 2.64
N VAL A 110 9.58 -3.26 2.86
CA VAL A 110 10.65 -2.54 2.15
C VAL A 110 11.00 -3.29 0.88
N ASN A 111 10.50 -2.81 -0.25
CA ASN A 111 10.81 -3.39 -1.56
C ASN A 111 12.23 -3.05 -2.03
N LYS A 112 12.71 -1.84 -1.74
CA LYS A 112 14.05 -1.36 -2.13
C LYS A 112 14.56 -0.28 -1.17
N GLY A 113 15.89 -0.21 -1.00
CA GLY A 113 16.54 0.75 -0.11
C GLY A 113 16.60 0.27 1.33
N THR A 114 16.90 1.19 2.25
CA THR A 114 16.99 0.89 3.69
C THR A 114 16.50 2.12 4.48
N PRO A 115 15.18 2.25 4.67
CA PRO A 115 14.62 3.34 5.47
C PRO A 115 15.00 3.19 6.94
N THR A 116 14.91 4.31 7.64
CA THR A 116 15.05 4.44 9.09
C THR A 116 13.69 4.81 9.65
N LEU A 117 13.14 3.97 10.52
CA LEU A 117 11.93 4.28 11.26
C LEU A 117 12.27 5.19 12.45
N ILE A 118 11.55 6.30 12.56
CA ILE A 118 11.64 7.25 13.67
C ILE A 118 10.31 7.17 14.42
N GLU A 119 10.35 6.80 15.69
CA GLU A 119 9.17 6.75 16.57
C GLU A 119 9.36 7.68 17.78
N MET A 120 8.27 8.21 18.31
CA MET A 120 8.31 8.95 19.57
C MET A 120 8.01 7.99 20.74
N VAL A 121 8.96 7.88 21.66
CA VAL A 121 8.75 7.23 22.97
C VAL A 121 8.85 8.32 24.02
N GLU A 122 7.83 8.48 24.87
CA GLU A 122 7.80 9.49 25.93
C GLU A 122 8.16 10.92 25.46
N LYS A 123 7.66 11.31 24.27
CA LYS A 123 7.90 12.63 23.61
C LYS A 123 9.34 12.86 23.11
N THR A 124 10.21 11.86 23.16
CA THR A 124 11.56 11.92 22.59
C THR A 124 11.63 11.09 21.30
N PRO A 125 12.21 11.62 20.19
CA PRO A 125 12.33 10.86 18.96
C PRO A 125 13.45 9.82 19.09
N TYR A 126 13.13 8.55 18.85
CA TYR A 126 14.06 7.45 18.78
C TYR A 126 14.15 6.91 17.34
N VAL A 127 15.38 6.65 16.90
CA VAL A 127 15.62 5.84 15.71
C VAL A 127 15.46 4.39 16.11
N LEU A 128 14.32 3.79 15.74
CA LEU A 128 14.00 2.45 16.18
C LEU A 128 14.77 1.41 15.37
N LEU A 129 14.86 1.60 14.05
CA LEU A 129 15.35 0.54 13.18
C LEU A 129 15.76 1.07 11.80
N ARG A 130 16.98 0.71 11.37
CA ARG A 130 17.41 0.76 9.97
C ARG A 130 17.35 -0.65 9.41
N THR A 131 16.41 -0.94 8.52
CA THR A 131 16.19 -2.32 8.08
C THR A 131 15.66 -2.43 6.66
N ARG A 132 15.84 -3.63 6.08
CA ARG A 132 15.11 -4.11 4.91
C ARG A 132 13.99 -5.07 5.28
N ARG A 133 13.89 -5.46 6.54
CA ARG A 133 12.87 -6.38 7.04
C ARG A 133 11.54 -5.65 7.15
N PRO A 134 10.41 -6.33 6.89
CA PRO A 134 9.09 -5.78 7.17
C PRO A 134 8.93 -5.41 8.64
N TRP A 135 8.08 -4.42 8.92
CA TRP A 135 7.63 -4.08 10.27
C TRP A 135 6.15 -3.68 10.25
N PHE A 136 5.56 -3.54 11.43
CA PHE A 136 4.21 -3.02 11.58
C PHE A 136 4.20 -1.83 12.56
N SER A 137 3.35 -0.84 12.30
CA SER A 137 3.05 0.24 13.25
C SER A 137 1.63 0.05 13.80
N ARG A 138 1.43 0.28 15.10
CA ARG A 138 0.12 0.20 15.77
C ARG A 138 -0.40 1.59 16.12
N GLY A 139 -0.53 2.46 15.12
CA GLY A 139 -0.96 3.84 15.32
C GLY A 139 -0.05 4.61 16.31
N SER A 140 1.24 4.31 16.28
CA SER A 140 2.28 5.07 16.99
C SER A 140 2.53 6.38 16.24
N LEU A 141 3.01 7.41 16.96
CA LEU A 141 3.49 8.63 16.31
C LEU A 141 4.83 8.32 15.64
N ALA A 142 4.84 8.25 14.31
CA ALA A 142 5.96 7.76 13.53
C ALA A 142 6.26 8.62 12.29
N GLY A 143 7.50 8.56 11.84
CA GLY A 143 7.98 9.08 10.56
C GLY A 143 9.05 8.17 9.98
N SER A 144 9.26 8.22 8.67
CA SER A 144 10.31 7.46 7.99
C SER A 144 11.33 8.39 7.39
N ARG A 145 12.61 8.03 7.49
CA ARG A 145 13.71 8.73 6.82
C ARG A 145 14.48 7.78 5.91
N SER A 146 14.71 8.17 4.67
CA SER A 146 15.57 7.39 3.76
C SER A 146 17.03 7.71 4.03
N VAL A 147 17.84 6.71 4.38
CA VAL A 147 19.27 6.89 4.64
C VAL A 147 20.07 6.06 3.64
N PHE A 148 20.58 6.72 2.60
CA PHE A 148 21.63 6.16 1.76
C PHE A 148 22.98 6.70 2.24
N ARG A 149 23.95 5.81 2.49
CA ARG A 149 25.36 6.18 2.45
C ARG A 149 25.81 5.85 1.03
N GLY A 150 26.38 6.84 0.35
CA GLY A 150 27.08 6.64 -0.92
C GLY A 150 28.28 5.71 -0.74
#